data_AF-A0AAW8TCF6-F1
#
_entry.id   AF-A0AAW8TCF6-F1
#
_cell.length_a   1.000
_cell.length_b   1.000
_cell.length_c   1.000
_cell.angle_alpha   90.00
_cell.angle_beta   90.00
_cell.angle_gamma   90.00
#
_symmetry.space_group_name_H-M   'P 1'
#
loop_
_entity.id
_entity.type
_entity.pdbx_description
1 polymer ?
#
loop_
_entity_poly.entity_id
_entity_poly.type
_entity_poly.pdbx_seq_one_letter_code
_entity_poly.pdbx_strand_id
1 'polypeptide(L)'
;MVVLKGNNGYILLESLISLAVLIIIVSSYVEVTVKMQKDSQQRLSSIANYRDLYNETRRCRLHSVSPVEPQIEVSLEQGRASNRQGGILIVKK
;
A
#
# COMPACT_ATOMS: atom_id res chain seq x y z
N MET A 1 -15.71 -9.87 -63.55
CA MET A 1 -15.51 -10.74 -62.37
C MET A 1 -14.01 -10.92 -62.19
N VAL A 2 -13.37 -10.05 -61.41
CA VAL A 2 -11.91 -10.09 -61.21
C VAL A 2 -11.61 -11.18 -60.19
N VAL A 3 -10.92 -12.22 -60.63
CA VAL A 3 -10.45 -13.32 -59.81
C VAL A 3 -9.44 -12.74 -58.80
N LEU A 4 -9.84 -12.62 -57.52
CA LEU A 4 -8.93 -12.36 -56.40
C LEU A 4 -7.99 -13.57 -56.27
N LYS A 5 -6.86 -13.52 -56.97
CA LYS A 5 -5.75 -14.44 -56.75
C LYS A 5 -5.22 -14.17 -55.33
N GLY A 6 -5.46 -15.12 -54.43
CA GLY A 6 -5.22 -14.99 -52.99
C GLY A 6 -3.82 -14.49 -52.67
N ASN A 7 -3.74 -13.25 -52.18
CA ASN A 7 -2.51 -12.65 -51.71
C ASN A 7 -2.33 -13.00 -50.22
N ASN A 8 -1.89 -14.23 -49.95
CA ASN A 8 -1.74 -14.76 -48.58
C ASN A 8 -0.91 -13.86 -47.65
N GLY A 9 0.00 -13.05 -48.20
CA GLY A 9 0.80 -12.09 -47.42
C GLY A 9 -0.03 -10.94 -46.84
N TYR A 10 -1.11 -10.54 -47.50
CA TYR A 10 -1.98 -9.45 -47.03
C TYR A 10 -2.81 -9.89 -45.81
N ILE A 11 -3.35 -11.11 -45.85
CA ILE A 11 -4.09 -11.72 -44.73
C ILE A 11 -3.17 -11.90 -43.51
N LEU A 12 -1.90 -12.28 -43.74
CA LEU A 12 -0.92 -12.44 -42.67
C LEU A 12 -0.62 -11.10 -41.97
N LEU A 13 -0.47 -10.02 -42.75
CA LEU A 13 -0.23 -8.67 -42.24
C LEU A 13 -1.41 -8.15 -41.43
N GLU A 14 -2.64 -8.27 -41.94
CA GLU A 14 -3.85 -7.85 -41.23
C GLU A 14 -4.07 -8.61 -39.92
N SER A 15 -3.77 -9.92 -39.93
CA SER A 15 -3.82 -10.76 -38.72
C SER A 15 -2.77 -10.32 -37.70
N LEU A 16 -1.56 -9.98 -38.14
CA LEU A 16 -0.49 -9.50 -37.27
C LEU A 16 -0.82 -8.14 -36.63
N ILE A 17 -1.39 -7.22 -37.40
CA ILE A 17 -1.83 -5.90 -36.90
C ILE A 17 -2.95 -6.07 -35.88
N SER A 18 -3.93 -6.93 -36.17
CA SER A 18 -5.03 -7.22 -35.25
C SER A 18 -4.54 -7.84 -33.94
N LEU A 19 -3.56 -8.75 -34.02
CA LEU A 19 -2.93 -9.34 -32.85
C LEU A 19 -2.17 -8.28 -32.02
N ALA A 20 -1.41 -7.40 -32.67
CA ALA A 20 -0.68 -6.33 -31.99
C ALA A 20 -1.61 -5.39 -31.23
N VAL A 21 -2.72 -4.99 -31.85
CA VAL A 21 -3.75 -4.16 -31.20
C VAL A 21 -4.35 -4.88 -30.00
N LEU A 22 -4.67 -6.17 -30.14
CA LEU A 22 -5.21 -6.97 -29.04
C LEU A 22 -4.23 -7.04 -27.85
N ILE A 23 -2.93 -7.26 -28.13
CA ILE A 23 -1.89 -7.30 -27.08
C ILE A 23 -1.81 -5.96 -26.34
N ILE A 24 -1.87 -4.83 -27.05
CA ILE A 24 -1.84 -3.50 -26.44
C ILE A 24 -3.04 -3.30 -25.50
N ILE A 25 -4.24 -3.67 -25.95
CA ILE A 25 -5.47 -3.54 -25.16
C ILE A 25 -5.39 -4.40 -23.89
N VAL A 26 -5.02 -5.68 -24.03
CA VAL A 26 -4.92 -6.61 -22.90
C VAL A 26 -3.85 -6.15 -21.92
N SER A 27 -2.69 -5.72 -22.40
CA SER A 27 -1.59 -5.25 -21.54
C SER A 27 -2.01 -4.01 -20.75
N SER A 28 -2.67 -3.04 -21.40
CA SER A 28 -3.18 -1.83 -20.75
C SER A 28 -4.22 -2.16 -19.67
N TYR A 29 -5.13 -3.10 -19.96
CA TYR A 29 -6.14 -3.54 -19.01
C TYR A 29 -5.51 -4.19 -17.77
N VAL A 30 -4.53 -5.07 -17.96
CA VAL A 30 -3.81 -5.73 -16.87
C VAL A 30 -3.06 -4.71 -16.02
N GLU A 31 -2.35 -3.76 -16.64
CA GLU A 31 -1.61 -2.72 -15.93
C GLU A 31 -2.51 -1.88 -15.02
N VAL A 32 -3.65 -1.42 -15.55
CA VAL A 32 -4.63 -0.65 -14.77
C VAL A 32 -5.18 -1.47 -13.61
N THR A 33 -5.49 -2.75 -13.85
CA THR A 33 -6.05 -3.64 -12.84
C THR A 33 -5.05 -3.88 -11.69
N VAL A 34 -3.78 -4.13 -12.02
CA VAL A 34 -2.71 -4.30 -11.03
C VAL A 34 -2.52 -3.03 -10.20
N LYS A 35 -2.54 -1.86 -10.85
CA LYS A 35 -2.44 -0.57 -10.15
C LYS A 35 -3.61 -0.37 -9.17
N MET A 36 -4.83 -0.61 -9.61
CA MET A 36 -6.03 -0.51 -8.75
C MET A 36 -5.97 -1.50 -7.57
N GLN A 37 -5.52 -2.73 -7.80
CA GLN A 37 -5.37 -3.72 -6.74
C GLN A 37 -4.35 -3.27 -5.69
N LYS A 38 -3.21 -2.75 -6.12
CA LYS A 38 -2.17 -2.24 -5.21
C LYS A 38 -2.66 -1.03 -4.41
N ASP A 39 -3.30 -0.07 -5.06
CA ASP A 39 -3.87 1.11 -4.39
C ASP A 39 -4.95 0.71 -3.37
N SER A 40 -5.78 -0.28 -3.70
CA SER A 40 -6.79 -0.83 -2.79
C SER A 40 -6.16 -1.50 -1.57
N GLN A 41 -5.14 -2.35 -1.77
CA GLN A 41 -4.41 -2.99 -0.68
C GLN A 41 -3.72 -1.96 0.23
N GLN A 42 -3.13 -0.92 -0.35
CA GLN A 42 -2.52 0.16 0.42
C GLN A 42 -3.55 0.89 1.30
N ARG A 43 -4.73 1.20 0.75
CA ARG A 43 -5.84 1.81 1.53
C ARG A 43 -6.38 0.88 2.62
N LEU A 44 -6.49 -0.42 2.34
CA LEU A 44 -6.92 -1.38 3.35
C LEU A 44 -5.90 -1.51 4.49
N SER A 45 -4.61 -1.46 4.17
CA SER A 45 -3.55 -1.49 5.19
C SER A 45 -3.58 -0.26 6.10
N SER A 46 -3.88 0.94 5.55
CA SER A 46 -4.02 2.13 6.38
C SER A 46 -5.24 2.05 7.31
N ILE A 47 -6.37 1.53 6.82
CA ILE A 47 -7.57 1.30 7.66
C ILE A 47 -7.29 0.28 8.76
N ALA A 48 -6.55 -0.79 8.47
CA ALA A 48 -6.14 -1.78 9.47
C ALA A 48 -5.29 -1.12 10.58
N ASN A 49 -4.31 -0.29 10.21
CA ASN A 49 -3.49 0.44 11.19
C ASN A 49 -4.33 1.36 12.09
N TYR A 50 -5.32 2.08 11.53
CA TYR A 50 -6.22 2.92 12.33
C TYR A 50 -7.09 2.09 13.28
N ARG A 51 -7.56 0.93 12.84
CA ARG A 51 -8.33 0.01 13.67
C ARG A 51 -7.51 -0.51 14.84
N ASP A 52 -6.26 -0.88 14.60
CA ASP A 52 -5.36 -1.38 15.64
C ASP A 52 -5.04 -0.27 16.66
N LEU A 53 -4.75 0.94 16.18
CA LEU A 53 -4.54 2.10 17.05
C LEU A 53 -5.78 2.41 17.91
N TYR A 54 -6.99 2.34 17.34
CA TYR A 54 -8.23 2.51 18.08
C TYR A 54 -8.42 1.43 19.16
N ASN A 55 -8.15 0.17 18.81
CA ASN A 55 -8.26 -0.95 19.75
C ASN A 55 -7.27 -0.80 20.91
N GLU A 56 -6.02 -0.45 20.64
CA GLU A 56 -5.02 -0.21 21.68
C GLU A 56 -5.37 1.00 22.54
N THR A 57 -5.82 2.12 21.94
CA THR A 57 -6.28 3.29 22.70
C THR A 57 -7.47 2.94 23.61
N ARG A 58 -8.43 2.16 23.10
CA ARG A 58 -9.56 1.68 23.88
C ARG A 58 -9.13 0.75 25.00
N ARG A 59 -8.18 -0.15 24.75
CA ARG A 59 -7.61 -1.08 25.74
C ARG A 59 -6.88 -0.31 26.84
N CYS A 60 -6.06 0.67 26.50
CA CYS A 60 -5.39 1.56 27.45
C CYS A 60 -6.38 2.39 28.28
N ARG A 61 -7.51 2.79 27.71
CA ARG A 61 -8.57 3.50 28.45
C ARG A 61 -9.31 2.60 29.42
N LEU A 62 -9.61 1.35 29.03
CA LEU A 62 -10.36 0.40 29.85
C LEU A 62 -9.50 -0.27 30.92
N HIS A 63 -8.23 -0.49 30.61
CA HIS A 63 -7.22 -1.05 31.50
C HIS A 63 -6.13 -0.01 31.76
N SER A 64 -6.53 1.23 32.08
CA SER A 64 -5.59 2.22 32.59
C SER A 64 -5.11 1.73 33.94
N VAL A 65 -4.10 0.87 33.95
CA VAL A 65 -3.32 0.58 35.14
C VAL A 65 -2.74 1.93 35.52
N SER A 66 -3.34 2.59 36.50
CA SER A 66 -2.78 3.80 37.08
C SER A 66 -1.42 3.41 37.63
N PRO A 67 -0.31 3.82 36.99
CA PRO A 67 0.98 3.42 37.50
C PRO A 67 1.18 4.25 38.78
N VAL A 68 1.43 3.55 39.89
CA VAL A 68 1.67 4.16 41.22
C VAL A 68 2.84 5.15 41.19
N GLU A 69 3.68 5.10 40.16
CA GLU A 69 4.68 6.11 39.80
C GLU A 69 4.74 6.32 38.26
N PRO A 70 4.93 7.55 37.76
CA PRO A 70 5.10 7.80 36.33
C PRO A 70 6.37 7.12 35.81
N GLN A 71 6.19 6.09 34.98
CA GLN A 71 7.29 5.26 34.45
C GLN A 71 8.13 5.97 33.39
N ILE A 72 7.57 7.02 32.77
CA ILE A 72 8.19 7.82 31.72
C ILE A 72 8.14 9.28 32.13
N GLU A 73 9.31 9.90 32.24
CA GLU A 73 9.48 11.32 32.52
C GLU A 73 9.87 12.02 31.22
N VAL A 74 8.98 12.86 30.68
CA VAL A 74 9.19 13.60 29.43
C VAL A 74 9.43 15.06 29.77
N SER A 75 10.68 15.52 29.64
CA SER A 75 11.04 16.92 29.78
C SER A 75 11.07 17.57 28.39
N LEU A 76 9.98 18.28 28.06
CA LEU A 76 9.82 19.00 26.79
C LEU A 76 10.84 20.11 26.63
N GLU A 77 11.23 20.78 27.72
CA GLU A 77 12.21 21.88 27.68
C GLU A 77 13.62 21.39 27.35
N GLN A 78 13.96 20.18 27.77
CA GLN A 78 15.30 19.61 27.59
C GLN A 78 15.36 18.62 26.42
N GLY A 79 14.24 18.36 25.74
CA GLY A 79 14.16 17.39 24.64
C GLY A 79 14.57 15.98 25.05
N ARG A 80 14.29 15.59 26.30
CA ARG A 80 14.69 14.31 26.90
C ARG A 80 13.47 13.53 27.35
N ALA A 81 13.42 12.26 26.94
CA ALA A 81 12.49 11.27 27.49
C ALA A 81 13.31 10.19 28.21
N SER A 82 13.01 9.97 29.49
CA SER A 82 13.65 8.95 30.32
C SER A 82 12.64 7.93 30.78
N ASN A 83 12.90 6.65 30.49
CA ASN A 83 12.12 5.52 30.96
C ASN A 83 12.82 4.86 32.16
N ARG A 84 12.16 4.85 33.33
CA ARG A 84 12.71 4.27 34.56
C ARG A 84 12.65 2.72 34.60
N GLN A 85 12.05 2.06 33.60
CA GLN A 85 11.97 0.60 33.49
C GLN A 85 13.18 -0.07 32.79
N GLY A 86 14.30 0.65 32.66
CA GLY A 86 15.56 0.05 32.18
C GLY A 86 15.73 -0.04 30.67
N GLY A 87 15.00 0.75 29.88
CA GLY A 87 15.06 0.66 28.44
C GLY A 87 14.87 2.00 27.72
N ILE A 88 16.00 2.52 27.24
CA ILE A 88 16.15 3.56 26.20
C ILE A 88 16.01 5.01 26.69
N LEU A 89 17.14 5.73 26.62
CA LEU A 89 17.22 7.19 26.74
C LEU A 89 17.22 7.78 25.32
N ILE A 90 16.18 8.52 24.95
CA ILE A 90 16.14 9.23 23.66
C ILE A 90 16.56 10.67 23.91
N VAL A 91 17.75 11.03 23.43
CA VAL A 91 18.27 12.40 23.48
C VAL A 91 18.20 12.99 22.08
N LYS A 92 17.52 14.13 21.95
CA LYS A 92 17.53 14.91 20.71
C LYS A 92 18.92 15.54 20.54
N LYS A 93 19.63 15.17 19.47
CA LYS A 93 20.90 15.80 19.05
C LYS A 93 20.62 17.11 18.31
#